data_AF-A0A450UNA1-F1
#
_entry.id   AF-A0A450UNA1-F1
#
_cell.length_a   1.000
_cell.length_b   1.000
_cell.length_c   1.000
_cell.angle_alpha   90.00
_cell.angle_beta   90.00
_cell.angle_gamma   90.00
#
_symmetry.space_group_name_H-M   'P 1'
#
loop_
_entity.id
_entity.type
_entity.pdbx_description
1 polymer ?
#
loop_
_entity_poly.entity_id
_entity_poly.type
_entity_poly.pdbx_seq_one_letter_code
_entity_poly.pdbx_strand_id
1 'polypeptide(L)'
;MNRNDYIVLDTVKGEAERISILFGLIQIIDGDKKKILWIPFYNEKYSYAFEGVASMENRAYHNALGQIPDADSVISTRYQKETGGLPILFRTEKVTFTGKAVKIKTDAEKERGMD
;
A
#
# COMPACT_ATOMS: atom_id res chain seq x y z
N MET A 1 -3.94 5.46 19.03
CA MET A 1 -2.50 5.64 19.18
C MET A 1 -2.28 7.07 19.63
N ASN A 2 -1.85 7.28 20.89
CA ASN A 2 -1.66 8.61 21.42
C ASN A 2 -0.31 9.17 20.96
N ARG A 3 -0.21 10.50 20.83
CA ARG A 3 1.01 11.18 20.33
C ARG A 3 2.27 10.84 21.15
N ASN A 4 2.10 10.45 22.41
CA ASN A 4 3.22 10.13 23.30
C ASN A 4 3.79 8.73 23.09
N ASP A 5 3.09 7.86 22.33
CA ASP A 5 3.46 6.45 22.13
C ASP A 5 4.53 6.24 21.05
N TYR A 6 4.88 7.28 20.29
CA TYR A 6 5.75 7.14 19.12
C TYR A 6 6.63 8.36 18.88
N ILE A 7 7.71 8.13 18.12
CA ILE A 7 8.62 9.16 17.62
C ILE A 7 8.40 9.25 16.12
N VAL A 8 8.15 10.47 15.62
CA VAL A 8 8.11 10.71 14.17
C VAL A 8 9.54 10.76 13.66
N LEU A 9 9.87 9.87 12.74
CA LEU A 9 11.18 9.83 12.10
C LEU A 9 11.22 10.79 10.92
N ASP A 10 10.28 10.65 9.98
CA ASP A 10 10.20 11.48 8.77
C ASP A 10 8.79 11.48 8.16
N THR A 11 8.57 12.31 7.15
CA THR A 11 7.42 12.26 6.25
C THR A 11 7.77 11.41 5.04
N VAL A 12 7.00 10.36 4.78
CA VAL A 12 7.20 9.42 3.68
C VAL A 12 6.06 9.49 2.67
N LYS A 13 6.36 9.15 1.42
CA LYS A 13 5.39 9.11 0.34
C LYS A 13 5.48 7.79 -0.42
N GLY A 14 4.43 7.00 -0.40
CA GLY A 14 4.32 5.76 -1.16
C GLY A 14 3.37 5.91 -2.34
N GLU A 15 3.75 5.33 -3.48
CA GLU A 15 2.89 5.27 -4.65
C GLU A 15 2.78 3.83 -5.14
N ALA A 16 1.59 3.48 -5.62
CA ALA A 16 1.35 2.24 -6.32
C ALA A 16 0.38 2.50 -7.46
N GLU A 17 0.69 1.94 -8.62
CA GLU A 17 -0.14 2.01 -9.80
C GLU A 17 -0.40 0.61 -10.32
N ARG A 18 -1.62 0.40 -10.80
CA ARG A 18 -2.03 -0.80 -11.51
C ARG A 18 -2.76 -0.44 -12.77
N ILE A 19 -2.42 -1.18 -13.83
CA ILE A 19 -3.13 -1.14 -15.09
C ILE A 19 -3.62 -2.55 -15.39
N SER A 20 -4.89 -2.68 -15.72
CA SER A 20 -5.51 -3.95 -16.07
C SER A 20 -6.28 -3.83 -17.37
N ILE A 21 -6.02 -4.71 -18.33
CA ILE A 21 -6.72 -4.77 -19.61
C ILE A 21 -7.28 -6.19 -19.81
N LEU A 22 -8.56 -6.31 -20.14
CA LEU A 22 -9.22 -7.56 -20.49
C LEU A 22 -9.28 -7.73 -22.01
N PHE A 23 -8.75 -8.84 -22.49
CA PHE A 23 -8.83 -9.32 -23.86
C PHE A 23 -9.56 -10.67 -23.88
N GLY A 24 -10.89 -10.62 -24.05
CA GLY A 24 -11.74 -11.81 -24.01
C GLY A 24 -11.70 -12.48 -22.63
N LEU A 25 -11.07 -13.66 -22.54
CA LEU A 25 -10.92 -14.42 -21.30
C LEU A 25 -9.57 -14.19 -20.58
N ILE A 26 -8.68 -13.43 -21.22
CA ILE A 26 -7.33 -13.15 -20.72
C ILE A 26 -7.30 -11.72 -20.22
N GLN A 27 -6.99 -11.53 -18.94
CA GLN A 27 -6.75 -10.23 -18.34
C GLN A 27 -5.25 -10.06 -18.09
N ILE A 28 -4.67 -9.00 -18.64
CA ILE A 28 -3.28 -8.60 -18.45
C ILE A 28 -3.24 -7.49 -17.40
N ILE A 29 -2.44 -7.67 -16.37
CA ILE A 29 -2.25 -6.74 -15.24
C ILE A 29 -0.78 -6.33 -15.23
N ASP A 30 -0.50 -5.04 -15.10
CA ASP A 30 0.86 -4.46 -15.04
C ASP A 30 1.78 -4.86 -16.21
N GLY A 31 1.22 -5.28 -17.35
CA GLY A 31 1.94 -5.65 -18.57
C GLY A 31 2.35 -7.13 -18.67
N ASP A 32 2.55 -7.83 -17.57
CA ASP A 32 3.11 -9.20 -17.54
C ASP A 32 2.28 -10.21 -16.73
N LYS A 33 1.55 -9.77 -15.70
CA LYS A 33 0.72 -10.63 -14.84
C LYS A 33 -0.56 -11.01 -15.57
N LYS A 34 -0.85 -12.31 -15.64
CA LYS A 34 -2.00 -12.83 -16.39
C LYS A 34 -3.07 -13.42 -15.46
N LYS A 35 -4.32 -13.10 -15.73
CA LYS A 35 -5.51 -13.81 -15.24
C LYS A 35 -6.19 -14.47 -16.44
N ILE A 36 -6.46 -15.77 -16.37
CA ILE A 36 -7.22 -16.49 -17.40
C ILE A 36 -8.48 -17.01 -16.74
N LEU A 37 -9.66 -16.66 -17.27
CA LEU A 37 -10.95 -17.02 -16.64
C LEU A 37 -11.01 -16.62 -15.16
N TRP A 38 -10.51 -15.42 -14.83
CA TRP A 38 -10.39 -14.90 -13.46
C TRP A 38 -9.40 -15.65 -12.54
N ILE A 39 -8.76 -16.71 -13.03
CA ILE A 39 -7.73 -17.45 -12.31
C ILE A 39 -6.38 -16.74 -12.48
N PRO A 40 -5.72 -16.29 -11.39
CA PRO A 40 -4.41 -15.64 -11.47
C PRO A 40 -3.29 -16.64 -11.74
N PHE A 41 -2.45 -16.35 -12.73
CA PHE A 41 -1.23 -17.09 -13.09
C PHE A 41 0.04 -16.31 -12.71
N TYR A 42 0.02 -15.72 -11.51
CA TYR A 42 1.14 -15.00 -10.94
C TYR A 42 1.06 -15.06 -9.41
N ASN A 43 2.20 -14.84 -8.76
CA ASN A 43 2.27 -14.71 -7.31
C ASN A 43 2.72 -13.28 -6.98
N GLU A 44 1.93 -12.56 -6.19
CA GLU A 44 2.26 -11.19 -5.77
C GLU A 44 2.20 -11.09 -4.24
N LYS A 45 3.33 -10.68 -3.64
CA LYS A 45 3.60 -10.72 -2.19
C LYS A 45 2.60 -9.96 -1.32
N TYR A 46 1.88 -8.98 -1.89
CA TYR A 46 0.95 -8.10 -1.17
C TYR A 46 -0.54 -8.48 -1.40
N SER A 47 -0.80 -9.65 -1.99
CA SER A 47 -2.13 -10.10 -2.39
C SER A 47 -2.87 -10.78 -1.24
N TYR A 48 -3.52 -10.01 -0.36
CA TYR A 48 -4.47 -10.58 0.60
C TYR A 48 -5.79 -9.81 0.62
N ALA A 49 -6.77 -10.38 -0.08
CA ALA A 49 -8.19 -10.47 0.26
C ALA A 49 -8.94 -11.12 -0.92
N PHE A 50 -10.06 -11.79 -0.62
CA PHE A 50 -11.06 -12.32 -1.56
C PHE A 50 -11.16 -11.42 -2.81
N GLU A 51 -10.96 -11.97 -4.01
CA GLU A 51 -10.77 -11.31 -5.34
C GLU A 51 -9.32 -11.21 -5.88
N GLY A 52 -8.29 -11.59 -5.12
CA GLY A 52 -6.94 -11.77 -5.67
C GLY A 52 -6.34 -10.47 -6.21
N VAL A 53 -6.60 -9.37 -5.51
CA VAL A 53 -6.06 -8.04 -5.77
C VAL A 53 -5.42 -7.59 -4.47
N ALA A 54 -4.08 -7.62 -4.40
CA ALA A 54 -3.35 -6.77 -3.46
C ALA A 54 -3.95 -5.36 -3.54
N SER A 55 -4.52 -4.83 -2.45
CA SER A 55 -5.01 -3.45 -2.50
C SER A 55 -3.82 -2.57 -2.86
N MET A 56 -3.97 -1.71 -3.88
CA MET A 56 -2.90 -0.76 -4.24
C MET A 56 -2.51 0.10 -3.04
N GLU A 57 -3.41 0.23 -2.07
CA GLU A 57 -3.21 0.81 -0.75
C GLU A 57 -2.12 0.10 0.06
N ASN A 58 -2.18 -1.23 0.19
CA ASN A 58 -1.14 -1.99 0.90
C ASN A 58 0.21 -1.83 0.21
N ARG A 59 0.23 -1.85 -1.13
CA ARG A 59 1.46 -1.66 -1.89
C ARG A 59 2.04 -0.25 -1.70
N ALA A 60 1.21 0.79 -1.78
CA ALA A 60 1.63 2.17 -1.52
C ALA A 60 2.11 2.33 -0.07
N TYR A 61 1.40 1.76 0.91
CA TYR A 61 1.80 1.79 2.32
C TYR A 61 3.18 1.15 2.53
N HIS A 62 3.40 -0.07 2.01
CA HIS A 62 4.69 -0.75 2.15
C HIS A 62 5.81 -0.06 1.39
N ASN A 63 5.52 0.55 0.23
CA ASN A 63 6.48 1.41 -0.48
C ASN A 63 6.86 2.65 0.33
N ALA A 64 5.93 3.21 1.11
CA ALA A 64 6.22 4.31 2.03
C ALA A 64 7.05 3.86 3.23
N LEU A 65 6.67 2.74 3.86
CA LEU A 65 7.37 2.18 5.01
C LEU A 65 8.81 1.76 4.67
N GLY A 66 9.02 1.16 3.50
CA GLY A 66 10.34 0.71 3.05
C GLY A 66 11.36 1.83 2.81
N GLN A 67 10.95 3.11 2.84
CA GLN A 67 11.87 4.25 2.72
C GLN A 67 12.67 4.51 3.99
N ILE A 68 12.13 4.11 5.16
CA ILE A 68 12.75 4.34 6.47
C ILE A 68 12.85 2.97 7.17
N PRO A 69 14.00 2.27 7.08
CA PRO A 69 14.17 0.93 7.65
C PRO A 69 13.94 0.85 9.17
N ASP A 70 14.19 1.95 9.89
CA ASP A 70 14.03 2.04 11.34
C ASP A 70 12.59 2.37 11.79
N ALA A 71 11.67 2.55 10.84
CA ALA A 71 10.27 2.82 11.13
C ALA A 71 9.51 1.51 11.37
N ASP A 72 8.71 1.48 12.44
CA ASP A 72 7.83 0.35 12.74
C ASP A 72 6.49 0.45 11.97
N SER A 73 6.06 1.67 11.66
CA SER A 73 4.77 1.94 11.05
C SER A 73 4.75 3.29 10.31
N VAL A 74 3.72 3.50 9.48
CA VAL A 74 3.44 4.80 8.86
C VAL A 74 2.04 5.27 9.21
N ILE A 75 1.94 6.43 9.86
CA ILE A 75 0.65 7.05 10.14
C ILE A 75 0.23 7.87 8.92
N SER A 76 -0.85 7.44 8.26
CA SER A 76 -1.41 8.13 7.10
C SER A 76 -1.82 9.57 7.45
N THR A 77 -1.37 10.54 6.66
CA THR A 77 -1.80 11.94 6.77
C THR A 77 -2.62 12.36 5.56
N ARG A 78 -2.28 11.84 4.38
CA ARG A 78 -3.00 12.11 3.14
C ARG A 78 -3.08 10.85 2.31
N TYR A 79 -4.28 10.60 1.79
CA TYR A 79 -4.58 9.47 0.94
C TYR A 79 -5.29 9.98 -0.31
N GLN A 80 -4.80 9.59 -1.49
CA GLN A 80 -5.43 9.89 -2.77
C GLN A 80 -5.51 8.61 -3.60
N LYS A 81 -6.69 8.36 -4.14
CA LYS A 81 -6.98 7.24 -5.02
C LYS A 81 -7.61 7.76 -6.30
N GLU A 82 -6.97 7.44 -7.41
CA GLU A 82 -7.42 7.77 -8.74
C GLU A 82 -7.75 6.44 -9.44
N THR A 83 -9.00 6.30 -9.87
CA THR A 83 -9.45 5.14 -10.65
C THR A 83 -9.97 5.62 -11.98
N GLY A 84 -9.56 4.96 -13.05
CA GLY A 84 -9.99 5.29 -14.41
C GLY A 84 -10.30 4.05 -15.24
N GLY A 85 -10.79 4.31 -16.45
CA GLY A 85 -11.06 3.30 -17.47
C GLY A 85 -12.51 2.85 -17.55
N LEU A 86 -12.73 1.78 -18.31
CA LEU A 86 -14.03 1.16 -18.55
C LEU A 86 -14.16 -0.09 -17.68
N PRO A 87 -15.19 -0.18 -16.80
CA PRO A 87 -15.43 -1.37 -16.00
C PRO A 87 -15.31 -2.65 -16.84
N ILE A 88 -14.66 -3.68 -16.28
CA ILE A 88 -14.41 -4.99 -16.90
C ILE A 88 -13.37 -4.98 -18.03
N LEU A 89 -13.37 -3.98 -18.93
CA LEU A 89 -12.49 -3.92 -20.10
C LEU A 89 -11.09 -3.38 -19.78
N PHE A 90 -11.04 -2.25 -19.08
CA PHE A 90 -9.80 -1.55 -18.79
C PHE A 90 -9.94 -0.79 -17.49
N ARG A 91 -9.03 -1.04 -16.55
CA ARG A 91 -9.01 -0.29 -15.29
C ARG A 91 -7.60 0.20 -15.02
N THR A 92 -7.50 1.48 -14.70
CA THR A 92 -6.32 2.05 -14.04
C THR A 92 -6.67 2.35 -12.59
N GLU A 93 -5.73 2.10 -11.71
CA GLU A 93 -5.83 2.45 -10.29
C GLU A 93 -4.48 2.97 -9.84
N LYS A 94 -4.43 4.23 -9.43
CA LYS A 94 -3.25 4.86 -8.83
C LYS A 94 -3.60 5.26 -7.40
N VAL A 95 -2.77 4.81 -6.46
CA VAL A 95 -2.88 5.19 -5.06
C VAL A 95 -1.61 5.94 -4.66
N THR A 96 -1.81 7.15 -4.17
CA THR A 96 -0.76 7.98 -3.57
C THR A 96 -1.04 8.09 -2.09
N PHE A 97 -0.05 7.70 -1.30
CA PHE A 97 -0.09 7.71 0.15
C PHE A 97 0.99 8.66 0.65
N THR A 98 0.64 9.55 1.57
CA THR A 98 1.61 10.36 2.33
C THR A 98 1.33 10.16 3.80
N GLY A 99 2.39 9.97 4.57
CA GLY A 99 2.26 9.72 6.00
C GLY A 99 3.52 10.07 6.74
N LYS A 100 3.49 9.87 8.05
CA LYS A 100 4.64 10.02 8.93
C LYS A 100 5.16 8.65 9.30
N ALA A 101 6.41 8.36 8.96
CA ALA A 101 7.10 7.18 9.43
C ALA A 101 7.36 7.35 10.93
N VAL A 102 6.97 6.34 11.70
CA VAL A 102 7.06 6.39 13.16
C VAL A 102 7.77 5.17 13.72
N LYS A 103 8.53 5.41 14.79
CA LYS A 103 9.06 4.38 15.66
C LYS A 103 8.23 4.34 16.94
N ILE A 104 7.76 3.16 17.33
CA ILE A 104 6.97 2.99 18.54
C ILE A 104 7.94 3.03 19.72
N LYS A 105 7.64 3.87 20.72
CA LYS A 105 8.46 3.93 21.93
C LYS A 105 8.33 2.64 22.71
N THR A 106 9.45 2.16 23.23
CA THR A 106 9.47 1.07 24.19
C THR A 106 8.82 1.49 25.52
N ASP A 107 8.37 0.53 26.33
CA ASP A 107 7.71 0.84 27.60
C ASP A 107 8.62 1.65 28.55
N ALA A 108 9.93 1.36 28.54
CA ALA A 108 10.93 2.12 29.31
C ALA A 108 11.08 3.59 28.87
N GLU A 109 10.87 3.90 27.58
CA GLU A 109 10.90 5.27 27.05
C GLU A 109 9.60 6.04 27.33
N LYS A 110 8.49 5.32 27.59
CA LYS A 110 7.22 5.94 27.98
C LYS A 110 7.26 6.37 29.45
N GLU A 111 7.85 5.57 30.32
CA GLU A 111 7.97 5.85 31.76
C GLU A 111 8.87 7.06 32.03
N ARG A 112 9.96 7.24 31.28
CA ARG A 112 10.88 8.41 31.41
C ARG A 112 10.31 9.75 30.95
N GLY A 113 9.16 9.76 30.26
CA GLY A 113 8.49 10.97 29.80
C GLY A 113 7.36 11.45 30.71
N MET A 114 7.14 10.78 31.85
CA MET A 114 6.10 11.11 32.83
C MET A 114 6.62 11.81 34.10
N ASP A 115 7.91 12.16 34.14
CA ASP A 115 8.54 12.99 35.19
C ASP A 115 8.60 14.48 34.79
#